data_AF-A0A0R3WKS3-F1
#
_entry.id   AF-A0A0R3WKS3-F1
#
_cell.length_a   1.000
_cell.length_b   1.000
_cell.length_c   1.000
_cell.angle_alpha   90.00
_cell.angle_beta   90.00
_cell.angle_gamma   90.00
#
_symmetry.space_group_name_H-M   'P 1'
#
loop_
_entity.id
_entity.type
_entity.pdbx_description
1 polymer ?
#
loop_
_entity_poly.entity_id
_entity_poly.type
_entity_poly.pdbx_seq_one_letter_code
_entity_poly.pdbx_strand_id
1 'polypeptide(L)'
;MDTVSITKSAAGLQKRGENLRALVQRLTEDLAMRELLRQLAETPRLEENSTTNGSSRTNPEKLVGHICGGSLISASWILTAKHCFDSQLDPSLTQDPSRLTVRVGEYNLHKPEEFQVDHEVEKIFIYPSTENSYDNQYGVLDDIALLKLKRPVTFNKNVQPACLPYPGEQFKAGTVCTVAGWGATEEGLSLLSFLGSQKKLSGTKLSPILRHINVPLISLDDCRDIFAPLTLWNPKFQIHTSFICAGNSESMDACQYDSGGPMMCKSGVDGQYIVVGIISFGIKCASGYPGIYTRVTSFLDWIHDTTSL
;
A
#
# COMPACT_ATOMS: atom_id res chain seq x y z
N MET A 1 -0.61 17.03 4.99
CA MET A 1 -1.20 15.68 5.12
C MET A 1 -0.05 14.78 5.47
N ASP A 2 -0.20 14.00 6.55
CA ASP A 2 0.92 13.36 7.25
C ASP A 2 1.24 11.96 6.67
N THR A 3 0.79 11.74 5.43
CA THR A 3 1.01 10.55 4.62
C THR A 3 2.45 10.52 4.12
N VAL A 4 3.12 9.38 4.28
CA VAL A 4 4.46 9.13 3.77
C VAL A 4 4.44 8.09 2.66
N SER A 5 5.42 8.16 1.77
CA SER A 5 5.62 7.18 0.69
C SER A 5 6.74 6.22 1.08
N ILE A 6 6.45 4.93 1.18
CA ILE A 6 7.47 3.88 1.39
C ILE A 6 7.92 3.40 0.03
N THR A 7 9.23 3.39 -0.19
CA THR A 7 9.85 3.03 -1.46
C THR A 7 10.98 2.01 -1.28
N LYS A 8 11.36 1.33 -2.36
CA LYS A 8 12.57 0.48 -2.37
C LYS A 8 13.82 1.32 -2.57
N SER A 9 14.86 1.03 -1.78
CA SER A 9 16.18 1.63 -1.94
C SER A 9 16.85 1.20 -3.25
N ALA A 10 17.38 2.17 -4.00
CA ALA A 10 18.06 1.95 -5.28
C ALA A 10 19.41 1.22 -5.14
N ALA A 11 20.01 1.20 -3.94
CA ALA A 11 21.32 0.59 -3.69
C ALA A 11 21.38 -0.93 -3.99
N GLY A 12 20.22 -1.61 -3.97
CA GLY A 12 20.12 -3.04 -4.29
C GLY A 12 19.98 -3.40 -5.78
N LEU A 13 19.66 -2.43 -6.65
CA LEU A 13 19.44 -2.69 -8.09
C LEU A 13 20.75 -2.81 -8.87
N GLN A 14 21.81 -2.14 -8.42
CA GLN A 14 23.12 -2.13 -9.09
C GLN A 14 23.80 -3.51 -9.02
N LYS A 15 23.68 -4.21 -7.88
CA LYS A 15 24.20 -5.58 -7.69
C LYS A 15 23.47 -6.66 -8.51
N ARG A 16 22.19 -6.45 -8.86
CA ARG A 16 21.40 -7.41 -9.67
C ARG A 16 21.73 -7.33 -11.17
N GLY A 17 22.04 -6.14 -11.69
CA GLY A 17 22.41 -5.95 -13.09
C GLY A 17 23.75 -6.60 -13.47
N GLU A 18 24.71 -6.60 -12.55
CA GLU A 18 26.03 -7.23 -12.74
C GLU A 18 25.92 -8.77 -12.73
N ASN A 19 25.12 -9.33 -11.82
CA ASN A 19 24.90 -10.78 -11.73
C ASN A 19 24.12 -11.35 -12.93
N LEU A 20 23.15 -10.60 -13.49
CA LEU A 20 22.40 -11.06 -14.66
C LEU A 20 23.26 -11.08 -15.94
N ARG A 21 24.14 -10.08 -16.12
CA ARG A 21 25.09 -10.07 -17.25
C ARG A 21 26.12 -11.19 -17.14
N ALA A 22 26.64 -11.44 -15.94
CA ALA A 22 27.55 -12.55 -15.69
C ALA A 22 26.88 -13.93 -15.89
N LEU A 23 25.60 -14.06 -15.53
CA LEU A 23 24.82 -15.29 -15.73
C LEU A 23 24.50 -15.53 -17.21
N VAL A 24 24.08 -14.49 -17.95
CA VAL A 24 23.82 -14.57 -19.39
C VAL A 24 25.11 -14.92 -20.15
N GLN A 25 26.24 -14.34 -19.77
CA GLN A 25 27.53 -14.62 -20.39
C GLN A 25 27.98 -16.07 -20.16
N ARG A 26 27.78 -16.61 -18.94
CA ARG A 26 28.02 -18.04 -18.65
C ARG A 26 27.07 -18.97 -19.40
N LEU A 27 25.80 -18.61 -19.55
CA LEU A 27 24.80 -19.41 -20.28
C LEU A 27 25.05 -19.41 -21.80
N THR A 28 25.66 -18.34 -22.34
CA THR A 28 26.06 -18.30 -23.75
C THR A 28 27.33 -19.10 -24.06
N GLU A 29 28.06 -19.62 -23.08
CA GLU A 29 29.25 -20.46 -23.29
C GLU A 29 28.91 -21.97 -23.25
N ASP A 30 27.72 -22.33 -22.79
CA ASP A 30 27.23 -23.70 -22.74
C ASP A 30 26.66 -24.14 -24.11
N LEU A 31 27.31 -25.14 -24.73
CA LEU A 31 26.94 -25.70 -26.03
C LEU A 31 25.50 -26.25 -26.06
N ALA A 32 24.98 -26.77 -24.94
CA ALA A 32 23.63 -27.31 -24.87
C ALA A 32 22.55 -26.21 -24.87
N MET A 33 22.86 -25.04 -24.30
CA MET A 33 21.93 -23.90 -24.22
C MET A 33 21.89 -23.06 -25.50
N ARG A 34 22.99 -23.03 -26.27
CA ARG A 34 23.02 -22.39 -27.60
C ARG A 34 22.04 -23.02 -28.56
N GLU A 35 21.91 -24.34 -28.53
CA GLU A 35 21.01 -25.08 -29.40
C GLU A 35 19.54 -24.83 -29.04
N LEU A 36 19.23 -24.73 -27.74
CA LEU A 36 17.89 -24.39 -27.26
C LEU A 36 17.46 -22.96 -27.67
N LEU A 37 18.38 -21.99 -27.59
CA LEU A 37 18.13 -20.60 -28.01
C LEU A 37 17.98 -20.48 -29.54
N ARG A 38 18.66 -21.33 -30.31
CA ARG A 38 18.52 -21.40 -31.76
C ARG A 38 17.16 -21.96 -32.18
N GLN A 39 16.68 -23.01 -31.51
CA GLN A 39 15.36 -23.60 -31.77
C GLN A 39 14.20 -22.64 -31.44
N LEU A 40 14.36 -21.77 -30.42
CA LEU A 40 13.38 -20.73 -30.10
C LEU A 40 13.38 -19.54 -31.10
N ALA A 41 14.45 -19.39 -31.89
CA ALA A 41 14.53 -18.34 -32.92
C ALA A 41 13.87 -18.76 -34.25
N GLU A 42 13.60 -20.05 -34.45
CA GLU A 42 13.07 -20.61 -35.70
C GLU A 42 11.54 -20.84 -35.68
N THR A 43 10.84 -20.55 -34.57
CA THR A 43 9.36 -20.57 -34.56
C THR A 43 8.77 -19.40 -35.36
N PRO A 44 7.84 -19.62 -36.32
CA PRO A 44 7.36 -18.57 -37.22
C PRO A 44 6.57 -17.49 -36.49
N ARG A 45 6.96 -16.23 -36.70
CA ARG A 45 6.19 -15.04 -36.30
C ARG A 45 4.98 -14.90 -37.23
N LEU A 46 3.79 -14.74 -36.65
CA LEU A 46 2.65 -14.18 -37.37
C LEU A 46 2.97 -12.73 -37.71
N GLU A 47 3.00 -12.42 -39.00
CA GLU A 47 3.21 -11.08 -39.54
C GLU A 47 1.99 -10.19 -39.30
N GLU A 48 2.18 -9.06 -38.62
CA GLU A 48 1.35 -7.87 -38.81
C GLU A 48 2.24 -6.77 -39.41
N ASN A 49 1.90 -6.39 -40.63
CA ASN A 49 2.54 -5.34 -41.43
C ASN A 49 2.60 -4.01 -40.68
N SER A 50 3.81 -3.50 -40.42
CA SER A 50 4.02 -2.09 -40.07
C SER A 50 4.46 -1.30 -41.30
N THR A 51 3.55 -0.54 -41.89
CA THR A 51 3.91 0.67 -42.63
C THR A 51 4.33 1.73 -41.63
N THR A 52 5.43 2.38 -41.96
CA THR A 52 6.12 3.42 -41.18
C THR A 52 5.23 4.63 -40.90
N ASN A 53 5.01 4.92 -39.62
CA ASN A 53 5.11 6.29 -39.09
C ASN A 53 5.25 6.27 -37.57
N GLY A 54 6.17 7.11 -37.08
CA GLY A 54 6.59 7.14 -35.68
C GLY A 54 5.44 7.34 -34.72
N SER A 55 5.37 6.46 -33.71
CA SER A 55 4.55 6.65 -32.52
C SER A 55 5.24 5.97 -31.35
N SER A 56 5.53 6.79 -30.35
CA SER A 56 6.02 6.45 -29.02
C SER A 56 5.39 5.17 -28.47
N ARG A 57 6.22 4.14 -28.19
CA ARG A 57 5.82 3.04 -27.32
C ARG A 57 5.90 3.54 -25.89
N THR A 58 4.79 4.05 -25.37
CA THR A 58 4.63 4.36 -23.95
C THR A 58 4.70 3.04 -23.16
N ASN A 59 5.84 2.82 -22.49
CA ASN A 59 5.89 1.89 -21.37
C ASN A 59 4.81 2.31 -20.35
N PRO A 60 4.06 1.37 -19.76
CA PRO A 60 3.19 1.72 -18.64
C PRO A 60 4.05 2.36 -17.56
N GLU A 61 3.75 3.61 -17.20
CA GLU A 61 4.46 4.38 -16.18
C GLU A 61 4.35 3.66 -14.83
N LYS A 62 5.36 2.84 -14.55
CA LYS A 62 5.59 2.27 -13.24
C LYS A 62 5.92 3.43 -12.32
N LEU A 63 5.09 3.71 -11.30
CA LEU A 63 5.48 4.57 -10.17
C LEU A 63 6.86 4.09 -9.72
N VAL A 64 7.91 4.87 -9.96
CA VAL A 64 9.27 4.39 -9.74
C VAL A 64 9.52 4.32 -8.24
N GLY A 65 9.33 3.13 -7.67
CA GLY A 65 9.83 2.78 -6.34
C GLY A 65 8.79 2.74 -5.21
N HIS A 66 7.62 3.38 -5.32
CA HIS A 66 6.57 3.35 -4.29
C HIS A 66 5.97 1.94 -4.13
N ILE A 67 5.86 1.49 -2.88
CA ILE A 67 5.31 0.17 -2.53
C ILE A 67 4.09 0.26 -1.60
N CYS A 68 4.11 1.18 -0.65
CA CYS A 68 3.06 1.37 0.35
C CYS A 68 3.08 2.81 0.86
N GLY A 69 1.95 3.24 1.40
CA GLY A 69 1.84 4.41 2.25
C GLY A 69 2.23 4.13 3.70
N GLY A 70 2.22 5.19 4.49
CA GLY A 70 2.39 5.16 5.93
C GLY A 70 1.96 6.49 6.54
N SER A 71 1.99 6.56 7.86
CA SER A 71 1.71 7.78 8.62
C SER A 71 2.90 8.13 9.49
N LEU A 72 3.39 9.36 9.41
CA LEU A 72 4.39 9.87 10.35
C LEU A 72 3.71 10.10 11.70
N ILE A 73 4.08 9.35 12.74
CA ILE A 73 3.47 9.47 14.09
C ILE A 73 4.40 10.11 15.11
N SER A 74 5.69 10.24 14.78
CA SER A 74 6.68 11.05 15.49
C SER A 74 7.86 11.34 14.56
N ALA A 75 8.89 12.05 15.04
CA ALA A 75 10.06 12.35 14.22
C ALA A 75 10.81 11.09 13.73
N SER A 76 10.67 9.95 14.43
CA SER A 76 11.43 8.72 14.11
C SER A 76 10.56 7.50 13.86
N TRP A 77 9.24 7.62 13.88
CA TRP A 77 8.33 6.48 13.79
C TRP A 77 7.27 6.66 12.71
N ILE A 78 7.13 5.63 11.87
CA ILE A 78 6.07 5.51 10.86
C ILE A 78 5.13 4.37 11.26
N LEU A 79 3.83 4.63 11.20
CA LEU A 79 2.77 3.64 11.30
C LEU A 79 2.35 3.18 9.89
N THR A 80 2.26 1.88 9.65
CA THR A 80 1.88 1.32 8.34
C THR A 80 1.30 -0.09 8.52
N ALA A 81 1.03 -0.80 7.41
CA ALA A 81 0.49 -2.15 7.41
C ALA A 81 1.61 -3.21 7.41
N LYS A 82 1.34 -4.38 8.01
CA LYS A 82 2.26 -5.53 8.03
C LYS A 82 2.43 -6.13 6.63
N HIS A 83 1.35 -6.22 5.85
CA HIS A 83 1.36 -6.84 4.53
C HIS A 83 2.32 -6.14 3.55
N CYS A 84 2.65 -4.87 3.79
CA CYS A 84 3.65 -4.10 3.03
C CYS A 84 5.06 -4.72 3.07
N PHE A 85 5.31 -5.66 3.97
CA PHE A 85 6.59 -6.34 4.11
C PHE A 85 6.48 -7.85 3.92
N ASP A 86 5.38 -8.35 3.35
CA ASP A 86 5.16 -9.77 3.15
C ASP A 86 5.50 -10.22 1.72
N SER A 87 6.65 -10.87 1.57
CA SER A 87 7.09 -11.42 0.29
C SER A 87 6.24 -12.57 -0.24
N GLN A 88 5.38 -13.18 0.59
CA GLN A 88 4.44 -14.21 0.15
C GLN A 88 3.27 -13.60 -0.64
N LEU A 89 2.87 -12.37 -0.33
CA LEU A 89 1.81 -11.65 -1.04
C LEU A 89 2.32 -11.04 -2.34
N ASP A 90 3.50 -10.43 -2.30
CA ASP A 90 4.20 -9.96 -3.49
C ASP A 90 5.72 -10.20 -3.33
N PRO A 91 6.35 -11.02 -4.20
CA PRO A 91 7.80 -11.27 -4.18
C PRO A 91 8.67 -10.02 -4.30
N SER A 92 8.07 -8.89 -4.69
CA SER A 92 8.71 -7.60 -4.73
C SER A 92 8.93 -7.03 -3.32
N LEU A 93 8.10 -7.34 -2.32
CA LEU A 93 8.18 -6.82 -0.96
C LEU A 93 9.32 -7.45 -0.15
N THR A 94 9.71 -6.81 0.96
CA THR A 94 10.87 -7.23 1.75
C THR A 94 10.76 -6.81 3.21
N GLN A 95 11.26 -7.67 4.11
CA GLN A 95 11.45 -7.35 5.53
C GLN A 95 12.89 -6.88 5.86
N ASP A 96 13.72 -6.67 4.83
CA ASP A 96 15.07 -6.13 5.02
C ASP A 96 15.02 -4.59 5.05
N PRO A 97 15.23 -3.95 6.21
CA PRO A 97 15.14 -2.49 6.34
C PRO A 97 16.12 -1.75 5.44
N SER A 98 17.28 -2.34 5.12
CA SER A 98 18.30 -1.72 4.26
C SER A 98 17.84 -1.52 2.81
N ARG A 99 16.77 -2.22 2.43
CA ARG A 99 16.17 -2.16 1.09
C ARG A 99 14.98 -1.21 1.02
N LEU A 100 14.68 -0.49 2.09
CA LEU A 100 13.54 0.41 2.21
C LEU A 100 13.98 1.84 2.48
N THR A 101 13.21 2.77 1.93
CA THR A 101 13.33 4.21 2.17
C THR A 101 11.93 4.75 2.45
N VAL A 102 11.81 5.62 3.46
CA VAL A 102 10.60 6.39 3.71
C VAL A 102 10.80 7.80 3.18
N ARG A 103 9.92 8.24 2.29
CA ARG A 103 9.87 9.61 1.80
C ARG A 103 8.78 10.39 2.52
N VAL A 104 9.19 11.48 3.16
CA VAL A 104 8.28 12.46 3.77
C VAL A 104 8.14 13.68 2.88
N GLY A 105 7.01 14.40 3.00
CA GLY A 105 6.75 15.58 2.17
C GLY A 105 6.55 15.24 0.68
N GLU A 106 6.14 14.02 0.35
CA GLU A 106 5.82 13.67 -1.04
C GLU A 106 4.46 14.26 -1.43
N TYR A 107 4.35 14.72 -2.67
CA TYR A 107 3.08 15.13 -3.27
C TYR A 107 2.96 14.57 -4.69
N ASN A 108 4.01 14.65 -5.50
CA ASN A 108 4.04 14.07 -6.84
C ASN A 108 5.12 12.99 -7.03
N LEU A 109 4.71 11.72 -7.06
CA LEU A 109 5.60 10.57 -7.23
C LEU A 109 6.41 10.56 -8.55
N HIS A 110 6.04 11.36 -9.55
CA HIS A 110 6.77 11.48 -10.81
C HIS A 110 7.66 12.72 -10.89
N LYS A 111 7.56 13.64 -9.92
CA LYS A 111 8.31 14.89 -9.94
C LYS A 111 8.96 15.13 -8.58
N PRO A 112 10.31 15.11 -8.48
CA PRO A 112 10.96 15.47 -7.23
C PRO A 112 10.65 16.93 -6.88
N GLU A 113 10.29 17.17 -5.63
CA GLU A 113 9.97 18.49 -5.09
C GLU A 113 10.95 18.85 -3.96
N GLU A 114 11.21 20.14 -3.75
CA GLU A 114 12.25 20.61 -2.81
C GLU A 114 12.01 20.22 -1.35
N PHE A 115 10.76 19.95 -0.98
CA PHE A 115 10.36 19.60 0.38
C PHE A 115 10.34 18.09 0.65
N GLN A 116 10.65 17.26 -0.36
CA GLN A 116 10.74 15.81 -0.21
C GLN A 116 12.06 15.43 0.45
N VAL A 117 11.99 14.55 1.46
CA VAL A 117 13.18 14.02 2.13
C VAL A 117 13.08 12.52 2.29
N ASP A 118 14.14 11.83 1.88
CA ASP A 118 14.29 10.38 1.99
C ASP A 118 15.01 10.01 3.30
N HIS A 119 14.39 9.10 4.07
CA HIS A 119 14.90 8.57 5.31
C HIS A 119 15.13 7.05 5.19
N GLU A 120 16.32 6.60 5.60
CA GLU A 120 16.63 5.18 5.75
C GLU A 120 15.82 4.56 6.90
N VAL A 121 15.38 3.31 6.70
CA VAL A 121 14.75 2.51 7.75
C VAL A 121 15.83 1.81 8.59
N GLU A 122 15.77 1.98 9.91
CA GLU A 122 16.64 1.27 10.86
C GLU A 122 16.09 -0.12 11.15
N LYS A 123 14.79 -0.21 11.45
CA LYS A 123 14.14 -1.46 11.86
C LYS A 123 12.66 -1.47 11.51
N ILE A 124 12.17 -2.67 11.18
CA ILE A 124 10.76 -2.97 10.95
C ILE A 124 10.26 -3.76 12.17
N PHE A 125 9.14 -3.33 12.73
CA PHE A 125 8.44 -4.02 13.81
C PHE A 125 7.08 -4.49 13.28
N ILE A 126 6.94 -5.80 13.15
CA ILE A 126 5.69 -6.43 12.72
C ILE A 126 4.91 -6.84 13.98
N TYR A 127 3.60 -6.59 14.00
CA TYR A 127 2.77 -7.02 15.12
C TYR A 127 2.78 -8.54 15.27
N PRO A 128 3.04 -9.07 16.50
CA PRO A 128 3.14 -10.50 16.75
C PRO A 128 1.74 -11.13 16.92
N SER A 129 0.99 -11.23 15.82
CA SER A 129 -0.34 -11.88 15.85
C SER A 129 -0.22 -13.36 16.23
N THR A 130 -1.09 -13.80 17.14
CA THR A 130 -1.19 -15.20 17.59
C THR A 130 -2.10 -16.05 16.72
N GLU A 131 -2.92 -15.41 15.88
CA GLU A 131 -3.77 -16.08 14.92
C GLU A 131 -3.03 -16.24 13.59
N ASN A 132 -3.33 -17.31 12.83
CA ASN A 132 -2.82 -17.42 11.46
C ASN A 132 -3.44 -16.27 10.63
N SER A 133 -2.73 -15.14 10.53
CA SER A 133 -3.22 -13.86 9.99
C SER A 133 -3.68 -13.90 8.52
N TYR A 134 -3.52 -15.04 7.84
CA TYR A 134 -3.92 -15.31 6.45
C TYR A 134 -5.08 -16.29 6.31
N ASP A 135 -5.62 -16.83 7.41
CA ASP A 135 -6.79 -17.73 7.36
C ASP A 135 -8.09 -16.97 7.04
N ASN A 136 -8.09 -15.65 7.26
CA ASN A 136 -9.15 -14.75 6.82
C ASN A 136 -8.92 -14.41 5.34
N GLN A 137 -9.47 -15.23 4.44
CA GLN A 137 -9.27 -15.21 2.98
C GLN A 137 -9.50 -13.84 2.28
N TYR A 138 -10.07 -12.84 2.98
CA TYR A 138 -10.34 -11.50 2.45
C TYR A 138 -9.86 -10.35 3.35
N GLY A 139 -9.04 -10.61 4.38
CA GLY A 139 -8.47 -9.55 5.22
C GLY A 139 -7.29 -10.03 6.03
N VAL A 140 -6.19 -9.27 6.06
CA VAL A 140 -5.06 -9.59 6.92
C VAL A 140 -5.46 -9.17 8.34
N LEU A 141 -5.62 -10.15 9.24
CA LEU A 141 -5.84 -9.85 10.66
C LEU A 141 -4.58 -9.21 11.24
N ASP A 142 -4.80 -8.25 12.13
CA ASP A 142 -3.74 -7.52 12.83
C ASP A 142 -2.68 -6.95 11.87
N ASP A 143 -3.16 -6.35 10.78
CA ASP A 143 -2.33 -5.84 9.71
C ASP A 143 -1.75 -4.46 10.04
N ILE A 144 -0.77 -4.48 10.93
CA ILE A 144 -0.10 -3.30 11.46
C ILE A 144 1.39 -3.55 11.64
N ALA A 145 2.18 -2.54 11.29
CA ALA A 145 3.61 -2.51 11.46
C ALA A 145 4.09 -1.09 11.80
N LEU A 146 5.25 -1.03 12.44
CA LEU A 146 5.97 0.20 12.73
C LEU A 146 7.33 0.19 12.05
N LEU A 147 7.73 1.33 11.50
CA LEU A 147 9.10 1.55 11.02
C LEU A 147 9.80 2.54 11.93
N LYS A 148 11.00 2.18 12.38
CA LYS A 148 11.92 3.11 13.02
C LYS A 148 12.86 3.69 11.97
N LEU A 149 12.91 5.02 11.88
CA LEU A 149 13.82 5.73 11.00
C LEU A 149 15.21 5.85 11.63
N LYS A 150 16.25 5.67 10.83
CA LYS A 150 17.65 5.77 11.27
C LYS A 150 18.05 7.18 11.70
N ARG A 151 17.39 8.19 11.12
CA ARG A 151 17.56 9.61 11.48
C ARG A 151 16.19 10.27 11.61
N PRO A 152 15.97 11.10 12.64
CA PRO A 152 14.71 11.79 12.83
C PRO A 152 14.43 12.76 11.68
N VAL A 153 13.14 12.93 11.39
CA VAL A 153 12.57 13.88 10.44
C VAL A 153 12.57 15.28 11.06
N THR A 154 12.90 16.29 10.26
CA THR A 154 12.76 17.70 10.64
C THR A 154 11.37 18.20 10.24
N PHE A 155 10.55 18.51 11.24
CA PHE A 155 9.20 19.01 11.00
C PHE A 155 9.19 20.41 10.38
N ASN A 156 8.22 20.64 9.50
CA ASN A 156 8.00 21.90 8.81
C ASN A 156 6.55 21.99 8.30
N LYS A 157 6.21 23.04 7.53
CA LYS A 157 4.86 23.24 7.01
C LYS A 157 4.33 22.11 6.11
N ASN A 158 5.22 21.33 5.49
CA ASN A 158 4.90 20.21 4.60
C ASN A 158 5.05 18.84 5.27
N VAL A 159 5.71 18.77 6.44
CA VAL A 159 6.02 17.53 7.15
C VAL A 159 5.70 17.69 8.62
N GLN A 160 4.59 17.11 9.05
CA GLN A 160 4.14 17.08 10.43
C GLN A 160 3.75 15.65 10.82
N PRO A 161 3.83 15.29 12.11
CA PRO A 161 3.29 14.02 12.57
C PRO A 161 1.77 14.13 12.72
N ALA A 162 1.07 13.05 12.40
CA ALA A 162 -0.32 12.87 12.80
C ALA A 162 -0.41 12.41 14.26
N CYS A 163 -1.52 12.72 14.90
CA CYS A 163 -1.79 12.28 16.26
C CYS A 163 -2.19 10.80 16.30
N LEU A 164 -1.84 10.12 17.39
CA LEU A 164 -2.45 8.85 17.77
C LEU A 164 -3.69 9.11 18.64
N PRO A 165 -4.71 8.25 18.58
CA PRO A 165 -5.85 8.34 19.49
C PRO A 165 -5.43 8.19 20.95
N TYR A 166 -6.13 8.85 21.87
CA TYR A 166 -5.96 8.55 23.29
C TYR A 166 -6.51 7.16 23.64
N PRO A 167 -5.93 6.47 24.64
CA PRO A 167 -6.50 5.22 25.13
C PRO A 167 -7.98 5.38 25.52
N GLY A 168 -8.85 4.58 24.89
CA GLY A 168 -10.30 4.63 25.11
C GLY A 168 -11.05 5.72 24.33
N GLU A 169 -10.38 6.53 23.51
CA GLU A 169 -11.04 7.48 22.61
C GLU A 169 -11.91 6.74 21.59
N GLN A 170 -13.14 7.22 21.41
CA GLN A 170 -14.12 6.59 20.53
C GLN A 170 -14.51 7.52 19.39
N PHE A 171 -14.42 6.99 18.17
CA PHE A 171 -14.90 7.64 16.95
C PHE A 171 -16.24 7.03 16.57
N LYS A 172 -17.31 7.84 16.67
CA LYS A 172 -18.68 7.39 16.46
C LYS A 172 -18.97 7.13 14.98
N ALA A 173 -19.89 6.22 14.69
CA ALA A 173 -20.44 6.06 13.35
C ALA A 173 -20.97 7.40 12.81
N GLY A 174 -20.80 7.64 11.52
CA GLY A 174 -21.09 8.91 10.85
C GLY A 174 -20.00 9.98 10.97
N THR A 175 -18.98 9.79 11.82
CA THR A 175 -17.81 10.69 11.84
C THR A 175 -17.14 10.65 10.47
N VAL A 176 -16.97 11.80 9.84
CA VAL A 176 -16.32 11.90 8.54
C VAL A 176 -14.82 11.94 8.72
N CYS A 177 -14.12 10.99 8.12
CA CYS A 177 -12.67 10.85 8.18
C CYS A 177 -12.09 10.92 6.77
N THR A 178 -10.84 11.32 6.68
CA THR A 178 -10.11 11.52 5.44
C THR A 178 -9.14 10.37 5.23
N VAL A 179 -9.20 9.73 4.06
CA VAL A 179 -8.23 8.73 3.63
C VAL A 179 -7.38 9.36 2.54
N ALA A 180 -6.05 9.21 2.60
CA ALA A 180 -5.15 9.89 1.67
C ALA A 180 -4.01 9.01 1.17
N GLY A 181 -3.67 9.14 -0.12
CA GLY A 181 -2.55 8.45 -0.77
C GLY A 181 -2.49 8.64 -2.29
N TRP A 182 -1.70 7.80 -2.97
CA TRP A 182 -1.39 7.83 -4.40
C TRP A 182 -2.02 6.67 -5.21
N GLY A 183 -3.10 6.10 -4.67
CA GLY A 183 -3.80 4.94 -5.17
C GLY A 183 -4.41 5.09 -6.56
N ALA A 184 -5.01 3.99 -7.03
CA ALA A 184 -5.71 3.93 -8.30
C ALA A 184 -6.88 4.94 -8.35
N THR A 185 -6.92 5.74 -9.42
CA THR A 185 -7.99 6.74 -9.65
C THR A 185 -9.22 6.13 -10.33
N GLU A 186 -10.35 6.85 -10.33
CA GLU A 186 -11.62 6.48 -10.97
C GLU A 186 -11.45 5.98 -12.42
N GLU A 187 -10.56 6.61 -13.21
CA GLU A 187 -10.25 6.20 -14.59
C GLU A 187 -9.57 4.82 -14.66
N GLY A 188 -8.74 4.49 -13.66
CA GLY A 188 -8.04 3.20 -13.57
C GLY A 188 -8.93 2.06 -13.04
N LEU A 189 -9.92 2.39 -12.21
CA LEU A 189 -10.86 1.42 -11.62
C LEU A 189 -12.01 1.07 -12.57
N SER A 190 -12.49 2.03 -13.36
CA SER A 190 -13.51 1.79 -14.40
C SER A 190 -13.08 0.67 -15.37
N LEU A 191 -11.79 0.61 -15.74
CA LEU A 191 -11.25 -0.45 -16.60
C LEU A 191 -11.18 -1.83 -15.93
N LEU A 192 -11.10 -1.90 -14.59
CA LEU A 192 -11.03 -3.15 -13.84
C LEU A 192 -12.42 -3.76 -13.59
N SER A 193 -13.46 -2.93 -13.47
CA SER A 193 -14.85 -3.38 -13.33
C SER A 193 -15.36 -4.17 -14.54
N PHE A 194 -14.85 -3.87 -15.75
CA PHE A 194 -15.26 -4.54 -16.99
C PHE A 194 -14.47 -5.82 -17.30
N LEU A 195 -13.27 -5.99 -16.74
CA LEU A 195 -12.39 -7.12 -17.05
C LEU A 195 -12.38 -8.09 -15.86
N GLY A 196 -13.43 -8.91 -15.74
CA GLY A 196 -13.60 -9.93 -14.70
C GLY A 196 -12.58 -11.08 -14.70
N SER A 197 -11.27 -10.82 -14.82
CA SER A 197 -10.26 -11.87 -14.85
C SER A 197 -8.88 -11.38 -14.44
N GLN A 198 -8.13 -12.27 -13.80
CA GLN A 198 -6.74 -12.11 -13.36
C GLN A 198 -5.78 -11.88 -14.53
N LYS A 199 -5.84 -10.71 -15.16
CA LYS A 199 -4.91 -10.30 -16.22
C LYS A 199 -4.06 -9.15 -15.69
N LYS A 200 -2.81 -9.48 -15.38
CA LYS A 200 -1.65 -8.60 -15.11
C LYS A 200 -1.97 -7.11 -15.27
N LEU A 201 -1.99 -6.38 -14.14
CA LEU A 201 -2.11 -4.91 -14.04
C LEU A 201 -1.20 -4.22 -15.06
N SER A 202 -1.74 -3.95 -16.25
CA SER A 202 -1.04 -3.28 -17.33
C SER A 202 -2.05 -2.33 -17.97
N GLY A 203 -2.50 -1.34 -17.17
CA GLY A 203 -3.50 -0.38 -17.60
C GLY A 203 -4.11 0.50 -16.49
N THR A 204 -3.87 0.21 -15.21
CA THR A 204 -4.36 1.04 -14.11
C THR A 204 -3.61 2.37 -14.07
N LYS A 205 -4.30 3.49 -14.30
CA LYS A 205 -3.74 4.83 -14.16
C LYS A 205 -3.72 5.21 -12.67
N LEU A 206 -2.57 4.99 -12.04
CA LEU A 206 -2.30 5.43 -10.67
C LEU A 206 -2.20 6.95 -10.64
N SER A 207 -2.60 7.58 -9.54
CA SER A 207 -2.40 9.01 -9.39
C SER A 207 -0.95 9.24 -8.98
N PRO A 208 -0.10 9.90 -9.81
CA PRO A 208 1.19 10.33 -9.31
C PRO A 208 1.04 11.44 -8.28
N ILE A 209 -0.12 12.09 -8.20
CA ILE A 209 -0.42 13.20 -7.28
C ILE A 209 -1.18 12.67 -6.07
N LEU A 210 -0.79 13.10 -4.87
CA LEU A 210 -1.48 12.75 -3.62
C LEU A 210 -2.96 13.16 -3.71
N ARG A 211 -3.85 12.21 -3.46
CA ARG A 211 -5.30 12.40 -3.41
C ARG A 211 -5.82 12.07 -2.01
N HIS A 212 -7.05 12.51 -1.77
CA HIS A 212 -7.78 12.11 -0.59
C HIS A 212 -9.27 12.01 -0.89
N ILE A 213 -9.96 11.22 -0.09
CA ILE A 213 -11.41 11.11 -0.07
C ILE A 213 -11.91 11.28 1.37
N ASN A 214 -13.15 11.72 1.52
CA ASN A 214 -13.82 11.79 2.81
C ASN A 214 -14.84 10.66 2.90
N VAL A 215 -14.73 9.84 3.93
CA VAL A 215 -15.57 8.66 4.15
C VAL A 215 -16.17 8.71 5.56
N PRO A 216 -17.48 8.46 5.72
CA PRO A 216 -18.09 8.35 7.04
C PRO A 216 -17.74 7.01 7.68
N LEU A 217 -17.47 6.99 8.98
CA LEU A 217 -17.32 5.74 9.74
C LEU A 217 -18.64 4.98 9.81
N ILE A 218 -18.55 3.66 9.80
CA ILE A 218 -19.66 2.73 10.02
C ILE A 218 -19.45 2.04 11.35
N SER A 219 -20.54 1.77 12.08
CA SER A 219 -20.46 1.00 13.32
C SER A 219 -19.96 -0.43 13.04
N LEU A 220 -19.34 -1.08 14.02
CA LEU A 220 -18.85 -2.44 13.83
C LEU A 220 -20.00 -3.43 13.55
N ASP A 221 -21.16 -3.22 14.18
CA ASP A 221 -22.33 -4.08 14.03
C ASP A 221 -22.97 -3.88 12.66
N ASP A 222 -23.18 -2.64 12.21
CA ASP A 222 -23.67 -2.38 10.84
C ASP A 222 -22.70 -2.96 9.80
N CYS A 223 -21.39 -2.85 10.04
CA CYS A 223 -20.39 -3.44 9.13
C CYS A 223 -20.52 -4.96 9.06
N ARG A 224 -20.72 -5.64 10.20
CA ARG A 224 -20.98 -7.09 10.25
C ARG A 224 -22.25 -7.46 9.49
N ASP A 225 -23.31 -6.68 9.65
CA ASP A 225 -24.59 -6.92 8.97
C ASP A 225 -24.47 -6.76 7.45
N ILE A 226 -23.76 -5.72 7.00
CA ILE A 226 -23.47 -5.50 5.57
C ILE A 226 -22.68 -6.68 4.98
N PHE A 227 -21.70 -7.20 5.73
CA PHE A 227 -20.85 -8.31 5.29
C PHE A 227 -21.43 -9.71 5.59
N ALA A 228 -22.57 -9.81 6.28
CA ALA A 228 -23.16 -11.08 6.68
C ALA A 228 -23.39 -12.06 5.50
N PRO A 229 -23.84 -11.63 4.31
CA PRO A 229 -23.97 -12.54 3.16
C PRO A 229 -22.63 -13.16 2.74
N LEU A 230 -21.53 -12.41 2.82
CA LEU A 230 -20.18 -12.90 2.51
C LEU A 230 -19.66 -13.84 3.59
N THR A 231 -19.91 -13.55 4.86
CA THR A 231 -19.58 -14.44 5.99
C THR A 231 -20.36 -15.76 5.94
N LEU A 232 -21.63 -15.73 5.50
CA LEU A 232 -22.41 -16.96 5.30
C LEU A 232 -21.86 -17.83 4.16
N TRP A 233 -21.37 -17.20 3.09
CA TRP A 233 -20.77 -17.91 1.96
C TRP A 233 -19.35 -18.42 2.28
N ASN A 234 -18.58 -17.66 3.05
CA ASN A 234 -17.27 -18.03 3.55
C ASN A 234 -17.15 -17.79 5.07
N PRO A 235 -17.37 -18.83 5.90
CA PRO A 235 -17.30 -18.70 7.36
C PRO A 235 -15.93 -18.27 7.92
N LYS A 236 -14.87 -18.38 7.12
CA LYS A 236 -13.53 -17.89 7.49
C LYS A 236 -13.41 -16.38 7.39
N PHE A 237 -14.31 -15.73 6.66
CA PHE A 237 -14.37 -14.28 6.57
C PHE A 237 -15.23 -13.70 7.68
N GLN A 238 -14.59 -13.00 8.61
CA GLN A 238 -15.27 -12.37 9.74
C GLN A 238 -14.79 -10.93 9.93
N ILE A 239 -15.73 -10.04 10.24
CA ILE A 239 -15.42 -8.66 10.63
C ILE A 239 -15.02 -8.64 12.11
N HIS A 240 -13.71 -8.63 12.33
CA HIS A 240 -13.09 -8.64 13.65
C HIS A 240 -13.15 -7.26 14.33
N THR A 241 -13.03 -7.23 15.65
CA THR A 241 -13.04 -5.99 16.45
C THR A 241 -11.81 -5.12 16.20
N SER A 242 -10.71 -5.70 15.71
CA SER A 242 -9.52 -4.99 15.25
C SER A 242 -9.69 -4.32 13.88
N PHE A 243 -10.89 -4.37 13.28
CA PHE A 243 -11.23 -3.61 12.09
C PHE A 243 -12.08 -2.38 12.39
N ILE A 244 -11.92 -1.35 11.56
CA ILE A 244 -12.76 -0.18 11.48
C ILE A 244 -13.27 -0.04 10.04
N CYS A 245 -14.57 0.19 9.88
CA CYS A 245 -15.21 0.26 8.58
C CYS A 245 -15.59 1.70 8.23
N ALA A 246 -15.46 2.08 6.97
CA ALA A 246 -15.81 3.41 6.51
C ALA A 246 -16.33 3.39 5.07
N GLY A 247 -17.17 4.35 4.74
CA GLY A 247 -17.79 4.51 3.44
C GLY A 247 -19.32 4.40 3.50
N ASN A 248 -19.93 4.43 2.33
CA ASN A 248 -21.35 4.24 2.09
C ASN A 248 -21.53 3.73 0.64
N SER A 249 -22.76 3.47 0.21
CA SER A 249 -23.06 2.96 -1.14
C SER A 249 -22.70 3.93 -2.28
N GLU A 250 -22.46 5.21 -1.99
CA GLU A 250 -22.12 6.27 -2.94
C GLU A 250 -20.64 6.66 -2.90
N SER A 251 -19.95 6.41 -1.80
CA SER A 251 -18.56 6.76 -1.59
C SER A 251 -17.68 5.59 -2.02
N MET A 252 -17.00 5.78 -3.15
CA MET A 252 -15.95 4.88 -3.58
C MET A 252 -14.82 4.85 -2.54
N ASP A 253 -14.43 3.64 -2.15
CA ASP A 253 -13.39 3.38 -1.15
C ASP A 253 -12.00 3.78 -1.66
N ALA A 254 -11.03 3.95 -0.74
CA ALA A 254 -9.64 4.14 -1.10
C ALA A 254 -9.09 2.86 -1.76
N CYS A 255 -8.38 3.03 -2.88
CA CYS A 255 -8.06 1.93 -3.77
C CYS A 255 -6.61 1.52 -3.78
N GLN A 256 -6.32 0.42 -4.49
CA GLN A 256 -4.99 -0.18 -4.58
C GLN A 256 -3.89 0.88 -4.72
N TYR A 257 -2.74 0.62 -4.08
CA TYR A 257 -1.56 1.50 -3.97
C TYR A 257 -1.60 2.59 -2.88
N ASP A 258 -2.66 2.62 -2.05
CA ASP A 258 -2.66 3.34 -0.76
C ASP A 258 -2.38 2.45 0.46
N SER A 259 -2.14 1.15 0.25
CA SER A 259 -1.83 0.16 1.30
C SER A 259 -0.85 0.68 2.33
N GLY A 260 -1.19 0.56 3.61
CA GLY A 260 -0.42 1.09 4.74
C GLY A 260 -0.64 2.58 5.03
N GLY A 261 -1.35 3.31 4.16
CA GLY A 261 -1.66 4.72 4.35
C GLY A 261 -2.71 4.99 5.44
N PRO A 262 -2.84 6.27 5.86
CA PRO A 262 -3.74 6.67 6.93
C PRO A 262 -5.21 6.79 6.53
N MET A 263 -6.10 6.39 7.44
CA MET A 263 -7.40 7.00 7.64
C MET A 263 -7.35 7.91 8.87
N MET A 264 -7.60 9.21 8.67
CA MET A 264 -7.51 10.23 9.72
C MET A 264 -8.86 10.86 10.01
N CYS A 265 -9.25 10.96 11.27
CA CYS A 265 -10.39 11.77 11.69
C CYS A 265 -9.90 13.08 12.29
N LYS A 266 -10.67 14.14 12.10
CA LYS A 266 -10.37 15.43 12.74
C LYS A 266 -10.89 15.43 14.17
N SER A 267 -10.02 15.76 15.13
CA SER A 267 -10.39 15.97 16.52
C SER A 267 -11.40 17.10 16.64
N GLY A 268 -12.48 16.86 17.38
CA GLY A 268 -13.51 17.87 17.66
C GLY A 268 -13.06 18.94 18.66
N VAL A 269 -11.91 18.76 19.33
CA VAL A 269 -11.43 19.65 20.40
C VAL A 269 -10.45 20.68 19.87
N ASP A 270 -9.44 20.24 19.14
CA ASP A 270 -8.30 21.06 18.70
C ASP A 270 -8.10 21.05 17.17
N GLY A 271 -8.93 20.30 16.44
CA GLY A 271 -8.87 20.23 14.99
C GLY A 271 -7.66 19.47 14.44
N GLN A 272 -6.90 18.77 15.28
CA GLN A 272 -5.77 17.94 14.86
C GLN A 272 -6.26 16.68 14.12
N TYR A 273 -5.43 16.16 13.20
CA TYR A 273 -5.72 14.90 12.51
C TYR A 273 -5.19 13.73 13.34
N ILE A 274 -6.08 12.80 13.65
CA ILE A 274 -5.79 11.60 14.42
C ILE A 274 -5.86 10.40 13.48
N VAL A 275 -4.82 9.57 13.42
CA VAL A 275 -4.82 8.34 12.62
C VAL A 275 -5.64 7.28 13.36
N VAL A 276 -6.83 6.99 12.84
CA VAL A 276 -7.77 6.05 13.45
C VAL A 276 -7.77 4.68 12.77
N GLY A 277 -7.29 4.65 11.52
CA GLY A 277 -7.27 3.45 10.70
C GLY A 277 -6.05 3.39 9.78
N ILE A 278 -5.69 2.18 9.39
CA ILE A 278 -4.62 1.89 8.42
C ILE A 278 -5.26 1.16 7.24
N ILE A 279 -4.93 1.58 6.04
CA ILE A 279 -5.38 0.93 4.80
C ILE A 279 -4.73 -0.45 4.73
N SER A 280 -5.50 -1.51 4.95
CA SER A 280 -5.02 -2.89 4.96
C SER A 280 -5.37 -3.57 3.63
N PHE A 281 -6.65 -3.88 3.44
CA PHE A 281 -7.14 -4.57 2.27
C PHE A 281 -8.58 -4.13 1.96
N GLY A 282 -8.86 -3.80 0.70
CA GLY A 282 -10.21 -3.55 0.23
C GLY A 282 -10.74 -4.75 -0.56
N ILE A 283 -11.93 -5.24 -0.21
CA ILE A 283 -12.68 -6.13 -1.10
C ILE A 283 -13.10 -5.30 -2.30
N LYS A 284 -12.31 -5.38 -3.37
CA LYS A 284 -12.57 -4.77 -4.69
C LYS A 284 -13.29 -3.41 -4.55
N CYS A 285 -12.52 -2.34 -4.36
CA CYS A 285 -12.68 -0.93 -4.77
C CYS A 285 -13.97 -0.35 -5.40
N ALA A 286 -14.86 -1.15 -5.96
CA ALA A 286 -16.07 -0.76 -6.67
C ALA A 286 -17.23 -1.77 -6.50
N SER A 287 -17.25 -2.56 -5.42
CA SER A 287 -18.23 -3.65 -5.24
C SER A 287 -19.43 -3.32 -4.36
N GLY A 288 -19.62 -2.06 -3.97
CA GLY A 288 -20.76 -1.61 -3.17
C GLY A 288 -20.67 -1.98 -1.68
N TYR A 289 -19.49 -2.42 -1.22
CA TYR A 289 -19.18 -2.66 0.18
C TYR A 289 -18.35 -1.52 0.77
N PRO A 290 -18.45 -1.25 2.08
CA PRO A 290 -17.59 -0.28 2.74
C PRO A 290 -16.15 -0.80 2.84
N GLY A 291 -15.20 0.12 2.96
CA GLY A 291 -13.81 -0.20 3.18
C GLY A 291 -13.55 -0.77 4.57
N ILE A 292 -12.61 -1.71 4.65
CA ILE A 292 -12.15 -2.32 5.90
C ILE A 292 -10.70 -1.87 6.14
N TYR A 293 -10.48 -1.29 7.31
CA TYR A 293 -9.19 -0.74 7.72
C TYR A 293 -8.78 -1.38 9.05
N THR A 294 -7.47 -1.47 9.31
CA THR A 294 -6.98 -1.88 10.63
C THR A 294 -7.29 -0.77 11.63
N ARG A 295 -7.97 -1.08 12.74
CA ARG A 295 -8.35 -0.13 13.79
C ARG A 295 -7.15 0.18 14.68
N VAL A 296 -6.64 1.42 14.63
CA VAL A 296 -5.44 1.83 15.40
C VAL A 296 -5.66 1.71 16.91
N THR A 297 -6.86 2.02 17.41
CA THR A 297 -7.16 1.94 18.86
C THR A 297 -7.01 0.53 19.44
N SER A 298 -7.12 -0.52 18.63
CA SER A 298 -6.92 -1.91 19.07
C SER A 298 -5.45 -2.27 19.30
N PHE A 299 -4.52 -1.42 18.86
CA PHE A 299 -3.08 -1.69 18.90
C PHE A 299 -2.29 -0.61 19.66
N LEU A 300 -2.95 0.31 20.36
CA LEU A 300 -2.29 1.42 21.06
C LEU A 300 -1.25 0.93 22.06
N ASP A 301 -1.57 -0.07 22.89
CA ASP A 301 -0.63 -0.61 23.87
C ASP A 301 0.66 -1.10 23.21
N TRP A 302 0.54 -1.86 22.11
CA TRP A 302 1.72 -2.32 21.36
C TRP A 302 2.48 -1.17 20.69
N ILE A 303 1.78 -0.16 20.18
CA ILE A 303 2.42 1.04 19.62
C ILE A 303 3.22 1.76 20.70
N HIS A 304 2.62 2.03 21.85
CA HIS A 304 3.28 2.72 22.97
C HIS A 304 4.45 1.91 23.52
N ASP A 305 4.29 0.60 23.74
CA ASP A 305 5.36 -0.27 24.22
C ASP A 305 6.55 -0.32 23.24
N THR A 306 6.27 -0.36 21.93
CA THR A 306 7.31 -0.44 20.90
C THR A 306 8.02 0.91 20.68
N THR A 307 7.27 2.01 20.74
CA THR A 307 7.78 3.33 20.35
C THR A 307 8.23 4.20 21.52
N SER A 308 7.76 3.90 22.73
CA SER A 308 7.88 4.73 23.93
C SER A 308 7.32 6.14 23.76
N LEU A 309 6.27 6.28 22.94
CA LEU A 309 5.48 7.51 22.77
C LEU A 309 4.36 7.62 23.81
#